data_AF-A0A2E8U6F5-F1
#
_entry.id   AF-A0A2E8U6F5-F1
#
_cell.length_a   1.000
_cell.length_b   1.000
_cell.length_c   1.000
_cell.angle_alpha   90.00
_cell.angle_beta   90.00
_cell.angle_gamma   90.00
#
_symmetry.space_group_name_H-M   'P 1'
#
loop_
_entity.id
_entity.type
_entity.pdbx_description
1 polymer ?
#
loop_
_entity_poly.entity_id
_entity_poly.type
_entity_poly.pdbx_seq_one_letter_code
_entity_poly.pdbx_strand_id
1 'polypeptide(L)'
;TNRESGLSALATALTGWAPRWGLHLDENRVPNILVNVECSMSDPTDWSILGDWIGKQIRPEWNLPWGPMPRITGLPDWASFEMRKALTAAAANYGSPMLWADGHTANAPHVDEYQGELIFTEEDLAERYRELAPSGQVDLVVIGCPQASVGEARAVAAAARARMELGEFIPNQRLWVFMSAHNHDLISADGTLDVLEEAGALVLRDTCPEVTPYNRERYNHLLTNSLKAEHYLTSGLNRMPTSVASIQECVAHAFDPTLAEGERPELHKTGAKPIPSSKEHREGEFETTGSGIPSQSDWKVTGKAMVTDVPITYLGYVNRDTGVIEEPGHPLDGESVGDTVLIYPKGSGSTVAPFVLMGLLYTGMGPKAIVNRDVCPLTLPAASLLGVPYAHGFGDDPTLAVNSGDEVEISLVDGVTTLKVLNRA
;
A
#
# COMPACT_ATOMS: atom_id res chain seq x y z
N THR A 1 -6.66 14.97 -3.71
CA THR A 1 -5.36 15.38 -4.27
C THR A 1 -4.68 14.14 -4.82
N ASN A 2 -3.58 14.26 -5.56
CA ASN A 2 -2.82 13.07 -5.92
C ASN A 2 -2.20 12.40 -4.69
N ARG A 3 -1.80 11.14 -4.86
CA ARG A 3 -0.88 10.45 -3.95
C ARG A 3 0.56 10.89 -4.26
N GLU A 4 0.89 12.11 -3.86
CA GLU A 4 2.22 12.68 -4.07
C GLU A 4 3.29 11.93 -3.27
N SER A 5 4.46 11.71 -3.86
CA SER A 5 5.56 11.07 -3.16
C SER A 5 6.21 12.01 -2.14
N GLY A 6 7.01 11.46 -1.24
CA GLY A 6 7.79 12.28 -0.30
C GLY A 6 8.75 13.25 -1.01
N LEU A 7 9.23 12.90 -2.20
CA LEU A 7 10.09 13.78 -3.01
C LEU A 7 9.31 14.98 -3.57
N SER A 8 8.16 14.74 -4.20
CA SER A 8 7.34 15.84 -4.74
C SER A 8 6.69 16.67 -3.63
N ALA A 9 6.33 16.06 -2.50
CA ALA A 9 5.86 16.77 -1.32
C ALA A 9 6.93 17.69 -0.73
N LEU A 10 8.19 17.24 -0.63
CA LEU A 10 9.30 18.08 -0.17
C LEU A 10 9.55 19.24 -1.15
N ALA A 11 9.55 18.98 -2.46
CA ALA A 11 9.68 20.03 -3.46
C ALA A 11 8.55 21.06 -3.36
N THR A 12 7.32 20.60 -3.10
CA THR A 12 6.16 21.48 -2.88
C THR A 12 6.36 22.34 -1.63
N ALA A 13 6.84 21.77 -0.53
CA ALA A 13 7.11 22.49 0.71
C ALA A 13 8.20 23.57 0.53
N LEU A 14 9.23 23.29 -0.26
CA LEU A 14 10.34 24.22 -0.52
C LEU A 14 9.95 25.34 -1.49
N THR A 15 9.17 25.03 -2.52
CA THR A 15 8.84 26.00 -3.58
C THR A 15 7.55 26.76 -3.31
N GLY A 16 6.63 26.19 -2.52
CA GLY A 16 5.26 26.67 -2.39
C GLY A 16 4.36 26.30 -3.57
N TRP A 17 4.85 25.50 -4.54
CA TRP A 17 4.12 25.12 -5.76
C TRP A 17 3.97 23.60 -5.85
N ALA A 18 2.75 23.14 -6.12
CA ALA A 18 2.47 21.76 -6.51
C ALA A 18 2.13 21.71 -8.02
N PRO A 19 2.57 20.68 -8.75
CA PRO A 19 2.19 20.53 -10.15
C PRO A 19 0.67 20.36 -10.28
N ARG A 20 0.07 21.02 -11.28
CA ARG A 20 -1.37 20.92 -11.56
C ARG A 20 -1.65 19.77 -12.55
N TRP A 21 -1.93 18.59 -12.02
CA TRP A 21 -2.21 17.38 -12.81
C TRP A 21 -3.04 16.36 -12.01
N GLY A 22 -3.52 15.32 -12.68
CA GLY A 22 -4.28 14.24 -12.05
C GLY A 22 -5.46 14.77 -11.25
N LEU A 23 -5.57 14.36 -9.99
CA LEU A 23 -6.65 14.74 -9.07
C LEU A 23 -6.55 16.17 -8.53
N HIS A 24 -5.54 16.96 -8.93
CA HIS A 24 -5.64 18.42 -8.79
C HIS A 24 -6.63 19.05 -9.78
N LEU A 25 -7.01 18.32 -10.83
CA LEU A 25 -8.08 18.69 -11.75
C LEU A 25 -9.40 18.06 -11.28
N ASP A 26 -10.45 18.86 -11.18
CA ASP A 26 -11.75 18.41 -10.66
C ASP A 26 -12.40 17.37 -11.60
N GLU A 27 -12.18 17.51 -12.91
CA GLU A 27 -12.66 16.58 -13.94
C GLU A 27 -12.17 15.12 -13.76
N ASN A 28 -11.04 14.92 -13.08
CA ASN A 28 -10.50 13.58 -12.82
C ASN A 28 -11.06 12.94 -11.53
N ARG A 29 -11.84 13.67 -10.73
CA ARG A 29 -12.36 13.21 -9.43
C ARG A 29 -13.72 12.54 -9.60
N VAL A 30 -13.76 11.44 -10.33
CA VAL A 30 -14.98 10.65 -10.58
C VAL A 30 -14.78 9.21 -10.12
N PRO A 31 -15.81 8.54 -9.58
CA PRO A 31 -15.70 7.14 -9.18
C PRO A 31 -15.52 6.24 -10.38
N ASN A 32 -14.74 5.17 -10.22
CA ASN A 32 -14.48 4.20 -11.29
C ASN A 32 -14.84 2.76 -10.91
N ILE A 33 -15.15 2.49 -9.63
CA ILE A 33 -15.59 1.18 -9.13
C ILE A 33 -16.82 1.41 -8.26
N LEU A 34 -17.84 0.57 -8.39
CA LEU A 34 -18.96 0.52 -7.47
C LEU A 34 -18.77 -0.64 -6.48
N VAL A 35 -18.92 -0.38 -5.19
CA VAL A 35 -18.80 -1.39 -4.13
C VAL A 35 -20.07 -1.39 -3.30
N ASN A 36 -20.81 -2.49 -3.30
CA ASN A 36 -21.98 -2.67 -2.47
C ASN A 36 -21.64 -3.52 -1.24
N VAL A 37 -21.88 -2.99 -0.05
CA VAL A 37 -21.64 -3.69 1.22
C VAL A 37 -22.95 -4.33 1.70
N GLU A 38 -22.94 -5.64 1.91
CA GLU A 38 -24.09 -6.47 2.31
C GLU A 38 -23.85 -7.21 3.63
N CYS A 39 -23.08 -6.61 4.53
CA CYS A 39 -22.73 -7.18 5.83
C CYS A 39 -22.76 -6.14 6.95
N SER A 40 -22.71 -6.63 8.19
CA SER A 40 -22.64 -5.73 9.34
C SER A 40 -21.22 -5.15 9.49
N MET A 41 -21.09 -3.82 9.44
CA MET A 41 -19.79 -3.11 9.51
C MET A 41 -19.65 -2.37 10.84
N SER A 42 -19.64 -3.14 11.93
CA SER A 42 -19.83 -2.62 13.29
C SER A 42 -18.55 -2.24 14.02
N ASP A 43 -17.40 -2.80 13.61
CA ASP A 43 -16.10 -2.56 14.21
C ASP A 43 -15.17 -1.79 13.24
N PRO A 44 -14.31 -0.86 13.71
CA PRO A 44 -13.31 -0.22 12.85
C PRO A 44 -12.39 -1.21 12.09
N THR A 45 -12.11 -2.39 12.64
CA THR A 45 -11.34 -3.43 11.95
C THR A 45 -12.08 -3.95 10.71
N ASP A 46 -13.41 -4.06 10.72
CA ASP A 46 -14.22 -4.43 9.55
C ASP A 46 -13.99 -3.44 8.40
N TRP A 47 -13.97 -2.15 8.73
CA TRP A 47 -13.72 -1.07 7.77
C TRP A 47 -12.28 -1.12 7.23
N SER A 48 -11.31 -1.49 8.07
CA SER A 48 -9.94 -1.75 7.61
C SER A 48 -9.88 -2.92 6.65
N ILE A 49 -10.61 -4.00 6.91
CA ILE A 49 -10.68 -5.17 6.04
C ILE A 49 -11.33 -4.81 4.71
N LEU A 50 -12.42 -4.04 4.71
CA LEU A 50 -13.09 -3.59 3.48
C LEU A 50 -12.12 -2.82 2.56
N GLY A 51 -11.34 -1.88 3.12
CA GLY A 51 -10.38 -1.10 2.33
C GLY A 51 -9.29 -1.96 1.69
N ASP A 52 -8.79 -2.98 2.40
CA ASP A 52 -7.84 -3.97 1.89
C ASP A 52 -8.47 -4.87 0.83
N TRP A 53 -9.67 -5.39 1.11
CA TRP A 53 -10.41 -6.29 0.24
C TRP A 53 -10.71 -5.64 -1.11
N ILE A 54 -11.19 -4.38 -1.14
CA ILE A 54 -11.44 -3.64 -2.39
C ILE A 54 -10.18 -3.60 -3.27
N GLY A 55 -9.03 -3.32 -2.64
CA GLY A 55 -7.75 -3.27 -3.34
C GLY A 55 -7.32 -4.61 -3.94
N LYS A 56 -7.59 -5.72 -3.23
CA LYS A 56 -7.34 -7.09 -3.70
C LYS A 56 -8.26 -7.53 -4.85
N GLN A 57 -9.39 -6.86 -5.06
CA GLN A 57 -10.32 -7.17 -6.16
C GLN A 57 -9.96 -6.48 -7.49
N ILE A 58 -8.96 -5.60 -7.51
CA ILE A 58 -8.59 -4.85 -8.72
C ILE A 58 -8.13 -5.81 -9.80
N ARG A 59 -8.70 -5.63 -10.99
CA ARG A 59 -8.37 -6.46 -12.14
C ARG A 59 -7.49 -5.71 -13.15
N PRO A 60 -6.51 -6.39 -13.80
CA PRO A 60 -5.60 -5.74 -14.75
C PRO A 60 -6.30 -5.06 -15.93
N GLU A 61 -7.46 -5.58 -16.35
CA GLU A 61 -8.25 -5.03 -17.46
C GLU A 61 -8.93 -3.69 -17.14
N TRP A 62 -9.01 -3.29 -15.85
CA TRP A 62 -9.65 -2.05 -15.46
C TRP A 62 -8.78 -0.83 -15.78
N ASN A 63 -9.36 0.14 -16.49
CA ASN A 63 -8.68 1.39 -16.80
C ASN A 63 -8.74 2.35 -15.60
N LEU A 64 -7.69 2.32 -14.78
CA LEU A 64 -7.60 3.09 -13.53
C LEU A 64 -6.38 4.03 -13.55
N PRO A 65 -6.34 5.06 -14.42
CA PRO A 65 -5.14 5.89 -14.63
C PRO A 65 -4.68 6.58 -13.35
N TRP A 66 -5.62 6.98 -12.49
CA TRP A 66 -5.35 7.63 -11.20
C TRP A 66 -5.38 6.68 -10.00
N GLY A 67 -5.64 5.40 -10.20
CA GLY A 67 -5.86 4.42 -9.13
C GLY A 67 -7.33 4.06 -8.92
N PRO A 68 -7.60 3.06 -8.06
CA PRO A 68 -8.96 2.69 -7.68
C PRO A 68 -9.62 3.84 -6.93
N MET A 69 -10.75 4.31 -7.41
CA MET A 69 -11.53 5.37 -6.78
C MET A 69 -12.97 4.86 -6.56
N PRO A 70 -13.19 4.06 -5.51
CA PRO A 70 -14.46 3.38 -5.31
C PRO A 70 -15.54 4.36 -4.81
N ARG A 71 -16.77 4.16 -5.29
CA ARG A 71 -17.99 4.58 -4.60
C ARG A 71 -18.51 3.40 -3.81
N ILE A 72 -18.76 3.59 -2.53
CA ILE A 72 -19.15 2.55 -1.58
C ILE A 72 -20.57 2.82 -1.10
N THR A 73 -21.44 1.83 -1.27
CA THR A 73 -22.85 1.83 -0.84
C THR A 73 -23.09 0.75 0.22
N GLY A 74 -24.22 0.84 0.95
CA GLY A 74 -24.61 -0.19 1.93
C GLY A 74 -23.89 -0.11 3.29
N LEU A 75 -23.07 0.92 3.51
CA LEU A 75 -22.47 1.20 4.82
C LEU A 75 -23.53 1.60 5.86
N PRO A 76 -23.29 1.37 7.16
CA PRO A 76 -24.23 1.77 8.22
C PRO A 76 -24.40 3.29 8.26
N ASP A 77 -25.58 3.76 8.67
CA ASP A 77 -25.92 5.20 8.73
C ASP A 77 -24.96 6.01 9.61
N TRP A 78 -24.43 5.39 10.67
CA TRP A 78 -23.46 6.00 11.57
C TRP A 78 -22.08 5.38 11.37
N ALA A 79 -21.05 6.23 11.27
CA ALA A 79 -19.66 5.81 11.28
C ALA A 79 -18.82 6.72 12.20
N SER A 80 -17.93 6.10 12.97
CA SER A 80 -16.96 6.83 13.79
C SER A 80 -15.84 7.45 12.95
N PHE A 81 -15.00 8.27 13.58
CA PHE A 81 -13.77 8.74 12.94
C PHE A 81 -12.83 7.56 12.64
N GLU A 82 -12.75 6.60 13.55
CA GLU A 82 -11.89 5.41 13.51
C GLU A 82 -12.28 4.48 12.36
N MET A 83 -13.58 4.27 12.13
CA MET A 83 -14.10 3.51 10.99
C MET A 83 -13.68 4.13 9.66
N ARG A 84 -13.90 5.44 9.49
CA ARG A 84 -13.49 6.16 8.27
C ARG A 84 -11.97 6.17 8.09
N LYS A 85 -11.22 6.36 9.19
CA LYS A 85 -9.76 6.31 9.22
C LYS A 85 -9.26 4.93 8.78
N ALA A 86 -9.81 3.84 9.31
CA ALA A 86 -9.40 2.48 9.01
C ALA A 86 -9.62 2.12 7.53
N LEU A 87 -10.80 2.43 6.99
CA LEU A 87 -11.11 2.22 5.56
C LEU A 87 -10.15 2.96 4.64
N THR A 88 -10.03 4.28 4.84
CA THR A 88 -9.18 5.12 3.98
C THR A 88 -7.70 4.75 4.10
N ALA A 89 -7.26 4.34 5.29
CA ALA A 89 -5.90 3.88 5.52
C ALA A 89 -5.55 2.61 4.78
N ALA A 90 -6.42 1.59 4.83
CA ALA A 90 -6.22 0.31 4.17
C ALA A 90 -6.36 0.42 2.65
N ALA A 91 -7.37 1.14 2.15
CA ALA A 91 -7.54 1.41 0.71
C ALA A 91 -6.32 2.11 0.11
N ALA A 92 -5.64 2.95 0.89
CA ALA A 92 -4.41 3.59 0.46
C ALA A 92 -3.25 2.60 0.24
N ASN A 93 -3.23 1.39 0.80
CA ASN A 93 -2.17 0.42 0.47
C ASN A 93 -2.19 0.06 -1.01
N TYR A 94 -3.38 -0.04 -1.59
CA TYR A 94 -3.64 -0.40 -2.98
C TYR A 94 -3.71 0.81 -3.92
N GLY A 95 -3.14 1.94 -3.48
CA GLY A 95 -3.03 3.13 -4.32
C GLY A 95 -4.35 3.86 -4.55
N SER A 96 -5.39 3.65 -3.71
CA SER A 96 -6.61 4.46 -3.77
C SER A 96 -6.33 5.89 -3.30
N PRO A 97 -6.46 6.91 -4.16
CA PRO A 97 -6.20 8.30 -3.77
C PRO A 97 -7.45 9.03 -3.26
N MET A 98 -8.64 8.49 -3.55
CA MET A 98 -9.94 9.09 -3.29
C MET A 98 -11.01 7.98 -3.27
N LEU A 99 -12.01 8.13 -2.41
CA LEU A 99 -13.18 7.27 -2.37
C LEU A 99 -14.41 8.09 -1.95
N TRP A 100 -15.59 7.58 -2.29
CA TRP A 100 -16.87 8.11 -1.84
C TRP A 100 -17.58 7.05 -1.02
N ALA A 101 -18.02 7.41 0.18
CA ALA A 101 -18.83 6.54 1.04
C ALA A 101 -20.20 7.19 1.18
N ASP A 102 -21.21 6.60 0.54
CA ASP A 102 -22.57 7.14 0.53
C ASP A 102 -23.08 7.28 1.99
N GLY A 103 -23.71 8.42 2.28
CA GLY A 103 -24.14 8.78 3.65
C GLY A 103 -23.05 9.41 4.53
N HIS A 104 -21.77 9.20 4.22
CA HIS A 104 -20.63 9.67 5.05
C HIS A 104 -19.79 10.76 4.37
N THR A 105 -19.77 10.80 3.05
CA THR A 105 -19.06 11.82 2.25
C THR A 105 -20.03 12.66 1.44
N ALA A 106 -19.51 13.68 0.75
CA ALA A 106 -20.27 14.32 -0.31
C ALA A 106 -20.69 13.28 -1.37
N ASN A 107 -21.82 13.54 -2.03
CA ASN A 107 -22.32 12.66 -3.08
C ASN A 107 -21.25 12.47 -4.17
N ALA A 108 -21.07 11.22 -4.59
CA ALA A 108 -20.20 10.91 -5.71
C ALA A 108 -20.71 11.60 -6.99
N PRO A 109 -19.81 12.15 -7.83
CA PRO A 109 -20.18 12.59 -9.16
C PRO A 109 -20.84 11.46 -9.96
N HIS A 110 -21.81 11.82 -10.80
CA HIS A 110 -22.46 10.87 -11.70
C HIS A 110 -21.45 10.36 -12.74
N VAL A 111 -21.51 9.06 -12.99
CA VAL A 111 -20.79 8.39 -14.08
C VAL A 111 -21.77 7.48 -14.80
N ASP A 112 -21.60 7.34 -16.11
CA ASP A 112 -22.50 6.50 -16.91
C ASP A 112 -22.17 5.01 -16.73
N GLU A 113 -20.89 4.67 -16.54
CA GLU A 113 -20.40 3.30 -16.38
C GLU A 113 -19.24 3.24 -15.37
N TYR A 114 -19.19 2.16 -14.59
CA TYR A 114 -18.05 1.81 -13.75
C TYR A 114 -17.14 0.80 -14.48
N GLN A 115 -15.86 0.79 -14.14
CA GLN A 115 -14.92 -0.25 -14.61
C GLN A 115 -15.26 -1.62 -14.02
N GLY A 116 -15.85 -1.64 -12.82
CA GLY A 116 -16.28 -2.85 -12.16
C GLY A 116 -17.27 -2.59 -11.02
N GLU A 117 -18.08 -3.61 -10.75
CA GLU A 117 -19.00 -3.65 -9.62
C GLU A 117 -18.60 -4.81 -8.71
N LEU A 118 -18.53 -4.53 -7.40
CA LEU A 118 -18.10 -5.46 -6.37
C LEU A 118 -19.18 -5.55 -5.29
N ILE A 119 -19.38 -6.75 -4.74
CA ILE A 119 -20.28 -6.99 -3.62
C ILE A 119 -19.44 -7.55 -2.47
N PHE A 120 -19.43 -6.88 -1.33
CA PHE A 120 -18.74 -7.31 -0.12
C PHE A 120 -19.75 -7.89 0.87
N THR A 121 -19.68 -9.20 1.09
CA THR A 121 -20.65 -9.97 1.87
C THR A 121 -20.15 -10.30 3.27
N GLU A 122 -21.03 -10.85 4.10
CA GLU A 122 -20.67 -11.36 5.43
C GLU A 122 -19.70 -12.54 5.34
N GLU A 123 -19.82 -13.35 4.29
CA GLU A 123 -18.89 -14.46 4.02
C GLU A 123 -17.50 -13.95 3.65
N ASP A 124 -17.40 -12.90 2.84
CA ASP A 124 -16.12 -12.25 2.53
C ASP A 124 -15.45 -11.73 3.80
N LEU A 125 -16.20 -11.00 4.65
CA LEU A 125 -15.67 -10.48 5.91
C LEU A 125 -15.18 -11.61 6.83
N ALA A 126 -15.97 -12.67 6.99
CA ALA A 126 -15.61 -13.83 7.80
C ALA A 126 -14.39 -14.59 7.23
N GLU A 127 -14.29 -14.73 5.91
CA GLU A 127 -13.11 -15.32 5.27
C GLU A 127 -11.86 -14.49 5.52
N ARG A 128 -11.95 -13.15 5.37
CA ARG A 128 -10.82 -12.26 5.65
C ARG A 128 -10.35 -12.36 7.09
N TYR A 129 -11.25 -12.42 8.07
CA TYR A 129 -10.87 -12.64 9.46
C TYR A 129 -10.16 -13.98 9.67
N ARG A 130 -10.65 -15.07 9.05
CA ARG A 130 -9.99 -16.39 9.14
C ARG A 130 -8.58 -16.37 8.54
N GLU A 131 -8.41 -15.73 7.38
CA GLU A 131 -7.10 -15.63 6.72
C GLU A 131 -6.10 -14.78 7.52
N LEU A 132 -6.58 -13.75 8.22
CA LEU A 132 -5.74 -12.82 8.97
C LEU A 132 -5.53 -13.23 10.44
N ALA A 133 -6.23 -14.26 10.92
CA ALA A 133 -6.15 -14.71 12.29
C ALA A 133 -4.73 -15.18 12.67
N PRO A 134 -4.33 -15.07 13.95
CA PRO A 134 -3.07 -15.63 14.44
C PRO A 134 -2.92 -17.11 14.09
N SER A 135 -1.85 -17.46 13.37
CA SER A 135 -1.51 -18.85 12.99
C SER A 135 -0.54 -19.53 13.95
N GLY A 136 -0.09 -18.83 14.98
CA GLY A 136 0.85 -19.31 15.99
C GLY A 136 1.08 -18.26 17.08
N GLN A 137 2.08 -18.46 17.93
CA GLN A 137 2.35 -17.58 19.07
C GLN A 137 2.45 -16.11 18.65
N VAL A 138 1.65 -15.23 19.26
CA VAL A 138 1.76 -13.77 19.10
C VAL A 138 2.79 -13.25 20.09
N ASP A 139 3.82 -12.54 19.63
CA ASP A 139 4.88 -12.02 20.50
C ASP A 139 4.57 -10.61 21.00
N LEU A 140 3.98 -9.77 20.15
CA LEU A 140 3.74 -8.35 20.43
C LEU A 140 2.48 -7.85 19.71
N VAL A 141 1.69 -7.05 20.41
CA VAL A 141 0.50 -6.39 19.87
C VAL A 141 0.85 -4.94 19.54
N VAL A 142 0.50 -4.48 18.33
CA VAL A 142 0.76 -3.12 17.85
C VAL A 142 -0.52 -2.45 17.36
N ILE A 143 -0.83 -1.29 17.93
CA ILE A 143 -2.01 -0.48 17.59
C ILE A 143 -1.56 0.89 17.12
N GLY A 144 -2.18 1.40 16.05
CA GLY A 144 -1.91 2.76 15.56
C GLY A 144 -1.17 2.83 14.22
N CYS A 145 -1.75 2.23 13.17
CA CYS A 145 -1.32 2.48 11.79
C CYS A 145 -2.51 2.85 10.89
N PRO A 146 -2.65 4.11 10.42
CA PRO A 146 -1.84 5.26 10.80
C PRO A 146 -2.01 5.56 12.30
N GLN A 147 -1.13 6.40 12.86
CA GLN A 147 -1.04 6.71 14.29
C GLN A 147 -2.40 6.69 15.00
N ALA A 148 -2.49 5.98 16.11
CA ALA A 148 -3.71 5.78 16.88
C ALA A 148 -4.38 7.12 17.17
N SER A 149 -5.67 7.14 16.88
CA SER A 149 -6.56 8.23 17.25
C SER A 149 -6.80 8.22 18.77
N VAL A 150 -7.34 9.32 19.27
CA VAL A 150 -7.81 9.40 20.65
C VAL A 150 -8.91 8.35 20.92
N GLY A 151 -9.79 8.09 19.95
CA GLY A 151 -10.84 7.08 20.10
C GLY A 151 -10.29 5.66 20.19
N GLU A 152 -9.30 5.31 19.36
CA GLU A 152 -8.61 4.00 19.47
C GLU A 152 -7.89 3.85 20.80
N ALA A 153 -7.16 4.88 21.25
CA ALA A 153 -6.47 4.84 22.54
C ALA A 153 -7.45 4.64 23.71
N ARG A 154 -8.59 5.33 23.69
CA ARG A 154 -9.67 5.15 24.69
C ARG A 154 -10.31 3.77 24.61
N ALA A 155 -10.52 3.22 23.42
CA ALA A 155 -11.04 1.87 23.25
C ALA A 155 -10.08 0.82 23.83
N VAL A 156 -8.78 0.96 23.56
CA VAL A 156 -7.73 0.12 24.16
C VAL A 156 -7.73 0.26 25.69
N ALA A 157 -7.76 1.49 26.21
CA ALA A 157 -7.77 1.75 27.65
C ALA A 157 -9.01 1.18 28.34
N ALA A 158 -10.18 1.29 27.72
CA ALA A 158 -11.43 0.72 28.24
C ALA A 158 -11.37 -0.82 28.30
N ALA A 159 -10.87 -1.46 27.24
CA ALA A 159 -10.68 -2.91 27.22
C ALA A 159 -9.62 -3.36 28.25
N ALA A 160 -8.53 -2.62 28.38
CA ALA A 160 -7.47 -2.92 29.35
C ALA A 160 -7.97 -2.77 30.79
N ARG A 161 -8.72 -1.71 31.09
CA ARG A 161 -9.30 -1.48 32.41
C ARG A 161 -10.18 -2.63 32.88
N ALA A 162 -11.02 -3.19 31.98
CA ALA A 162 -11.87 -4.33 32.31
C ALA A 162 -11.05 -5.56 32.76
N ARG A 163 -9.86 -5.76 32.20
CA ARG A 163 -8.92 -6.83 32.59
C ARG A 163 -8.16 -6.49 33.88
N MET A 164 -7.74 -5.23 34.03
CA MET A 164 -7.08 -4.76 35.26
C MET A 164 -7.98 -4.89 36.50
N GLU A 165 -9.30 -4.67 36.36
CA GLU A 165 -10.26 -4.86 37.44
C GLU A 165 -10.36 -6.32 37.92
N LEU A 166 -9.91 -7.29 37.09
CA LEU A 166 -9.76 -8.70 37.46
C LEU A 166 -8.39 -9.01 38.10
N GLY A 167 -7.54 -7.99 38.32
CA GLY A 167 -6.20 -8.14 38.88
C GLY A 167 -5.15 -8.55 37.85
N GLU A 168 -5.47 -8.46 36.55
CA GLU A 168 -4.55 -8.81 35.47
C GLU A 168 -3.69 -7.60 35.04
N PHE A 169 -2.58 -7.88 34.36
CA PHE A 169 -1.64 -6.88 33.86
C PHE A 169 -0.99 -7.36 32.57
N ILE A 170 -0.62 -6.46 31.66
CA ILE A 170 0.05 -6.79 30.39
C ILE A 170 1.52 -7.15 30.66
N PRO A 171 1.93 -8.41 30.52
CA PRO A 171 3.31 -8.80 30.80
C PRO A 171 4.28 -8.23 29.77
N ASN A 172 5.47 -7.82 30.24
CA ASN A 172 6.62 -7.45 29.41
C ASN A 172 6.35 -6.37 28.36
N GLN A 173 5.40 -5.45 28.61
CA GLN A 173 5.04 -4.38 27.68
C GLN A 173 4.70 -4.88 26.27
N ARG A 174 3.97 -5.99 26.18
CA ARG A 174 3.58 -6.65 24.92
C ARG A 174 2.42 -5.95 24.16
N LEU A 175 2.06 -4.73 24.54
CA LEU A 175 1.11 -3.89 23.81
C LEU A 175 1.75 -2.52 23.54
N TRP A 176 1.97 -2.21 22.27
CA TRP A 176 2.52 -0.92 21.84
C TRP A 176 1.45 -0.10 21.14
N VAL A 177 1.24 1.13 21.62
CA VAL A 177 0.27 2.08 21.04
C VAL A 177 1.03 3.24 20.43
N PHE A 178 0.98 3.36 19.11
CA PHE A 178 1.71 4.37 18.35
C PHE A 178 0.86 5.60 18.11
N MET A 179 1.28 6.78 18.56
CA MET A 179 0.49 8.01 18.54
C MET A 179 1.26 9.20 17.96
N SER A 180 0.53 10.21 17.48
CA SER A 180 1.10 11.54 17.24
C SER A 180 1.34 12.25 18.57
N ALA A 181 2.29 13.19 18.64
CA ALA A 181 2.45 14.05 19.82
C ALA A 181 1.13 14.72 20.23
N HIS A 182 0.37 15.22 19.24
CA HIS A 182 -0.91 15.87 19.52
C HIS A 182 -1.94 14.95 20.19
N ASN A 183 -2.13 13.74 19.67
CA ASN A 183 -3.09 12.80 20.26
C ASN A 183 -2.59 12.27 21.60
N HIS A 184 -1.27 12.09 21.75
CA HIS A 184 -0.65 11.74 23.01
C HIS A 184 -0.94 12.78 24.11
N ASP A 185 -0.78 14.07 23.81
CA ASP A 185 -1.07 15.15 24.77
C ASP A 185 -2.56 15.18 25.17
N LEU A 186 -3.47 14.88 24.23
CA LEU A 186 -4.91 14.79 24.51
C LEU A 186 -5.25 13.63 25.45
N ILE A 187 -4.67 12.44 25.26
CA ILE A 187 -4.93 11.28 26.13
C ILE A 187 -4.21 11.39 27.48
N SER A 188 -3.14 12.17 27.57
CA SER A 188 -2.51 12.51 28.84
C SER A 188 -3.42 13.42 29.66
N ALA A 189 -4.04 14.42 29.02
CA ALA A 189 -4.89 15.39 29.70
C ALA A 189 -6.19 14.80 30.27
N ASP A 190 -6.69 13.69 29.73
CA ASP A 190 -7.93 13.03 30.18
C ASP A 190 -7.71 11.76 31.02
N GLY A 191 -6.45 11.42 31.34
CA GLY A 191 -6.07 10.25 32.14
C GLY A 191 -6.09 8.92 31.39
N THR A 192 -6.39 8.91 30.09
CA THR A 192 -6.34 7.69 29.27
C THR A 192 -4.92 7.13 29.19
N LEU A 193 -3.91 8.01 29.12
CA LEU A 193 -2.50 7.59 29.12
C LEU A 193 -2.15 6.81 30.40
N ASP A 194 -2.58 7.32 31.56
CA ASP A 194 -2.30 6.69 32.85
C ASP A 194 -2.89 5.27 32.90
N VAL A 195 -4.12 5.09 32.42
CA VAL A 195 -4.76 3.75 32.35
C VAL A 195 -3.97 2.81 31.45
N LEU A 196 -3.48 3.28 30.30
CA LEU A 196 -2.68 2.45 29.39
C LEU A 196 -1.34 2.04 30.03
N GLU A 197 -0.63 2.98 30.65
CA GLU A 197 0.66 2.71 31.28
C GLU A 197 0.51 1.84 32.54
N GLU A 198 -0.52 2.06 33.36
CA GLU A 198 -0.87 1.22 34.51
C GLU A 198 -1.28 -0.20 34.09
N ALA A 199 -1.90 -0.37 32.92
CA ALA A 199 -2.18 -1.69 32.36
C ALA A 199 -0.90 -2.43 31.91
N GLY A 200 0.22 -1.71 31.73
CA GLY A 200 1.48 -2.23 31.22
C GLY A 200 1.70 -2.04 29.72
N ALA A 201 0.90 -1.22 29.04
CA ALA A 201 1.15 -0.86 27.65
C ALA A 201 2.33 0.13 27.53
N LEU A 202 2.96 0.13 26.34
CA LEU A 202 3.96 1.11 25.94
C LEU A 202 3.35 2.07 24.93
N VAL A 203 3.21 3.35 25.31
CA VAL A 203 2.71 4.39 24.40
C VAL A 203 3.90 5.09 23.74
N LEU A 204 3.97 5.03 22.42
CA LEU A 204 5.06 5.55 21.61
C LEU A 204 4.59 6.79 20.84
N ARG A 205 5.36 7.88 20.91
CA ARG A 205 5.04 9.15 20.25
C ARG A 205 5.89 9.36 18.99
N ASP A 206 5.30 9.98 17.96
CA ASP A 206 5.96 10.46 16.74
C ASP A 206 6.77 9.39 15.98
N THR A 207 6.35 8.13 16.09
CA THR A 207 6.89 7.01 15.32
C THR A 207 5.75 6.16 14.75
N CYS A 208 6.09 5.26 13.84
CA CYS A 208 5.16 4.34 13.16
C CYS A 208 5.67 2.91 13.36
N PRO A 209 4.78 1.90 13.45
CA PRO A 209 5.19 0.50 13.51
C PRO A 209 6.24 0.15 12.44
N GLU A 210 6.03 0.60 11.21
CA GLU A 210 6.88 0.25 10.07
C GLU A 210 8.34 0.74 10.16
N VAL A 211 8.58 1.90 10.77
CA VAL A 211 9.94 2.47 10.88
C VAL A 211 10.59 2.14 12.21
N THR A 212 9.91 1.37 13.06
CA THR A 212 10.44 0.94 14.35
C THR A 212 11.27 -0.33 14.16
N PRO A 213 12.55 -0.37 14.58
CA PRO A 213 13.36 -1.56 14.44
C PRO A 213 12.95 -2.61 15.49
N TYR A 214 12.49 -3.77 15.03
CA TYR A 214 12.13 -4.88 15.91
C TYR A 214 13.31 -5.83 16.13
N ASN A 215 13.53 -6.24 17.38
CA ASN A 215 14.47 -7.31 17.68
C ASN A 215 13.83 -8.66 17.32
N ARG A 216 14.25 -9.24 16.19
CA ARG A 216 13.74 -10.51 15.64
C ARG A 216 13.98 -11.73 16.54
N GLU A 217 14.93 -11.67 17.47
CA GLU A 217 15.12 -12.73 18.48
C GLU A 217 14.00 -12.72 19.52
N ARG A 218 13.37 -11.56 19.74
CA ARG A 218 12.31 -11.35 20.73
C ARG A 218 10.92 -11.40 20.11
N TYR A 219 10.74 -10.71 18.99
CA TYR A 219 9.46 -10.54 18.32
C TYR A 219 9.53 -11.12 16.91
N ASN A 220 8.73 -12.14 16.64
CA ASN A 220 8.64 -12.76 15.33
C ASN A 220 7.21 -12.72 14.76
N HIS A 221 6.17 -12.67 15.60
CA HIS A 221 4.78 -12.54 15.14
C HIS A 221 4.05 -11.40 15.84
N LEU A 222 3.54 -10.46 15.04
CA LEU A 222 2.78 -9.32 15.52
C LEU A 222 1.27 -9.51 15.35
N LEU A 223 0.50 -8.85 16.20
CA LEU A 223 -0.95 -8.71 16.06
C LEU A 223 -1.34 -7.23 16.00
N THR A 224 -2.24 -6.85 15.10
CA THR A 224 -2.69 -5.46 14.94
C THR A 224 -4.18 -5.36 14.63
N ASN A 225 -4.76 -4.17 14.72
CA ASN A 225 -6.15 -3.89 14.33
C ASN A 225 -6.28 -3.24 12.94
N SER A 226 -5.19 -3.20 12.18
CA SER A 226 -5.11 -2.40 10.95
C SER A 226 -4.44 -3.16 9.82
N LEU A 227 -5.11 -3.22 8.67
CA LEU A 227 -4.53 -3.75 7.42
C LEU A 227 -3.44 -2.84 6.85
N LYS A 228 -3.38 -1.57 7.28
CA LYS A 228 -2.23 -0.71 6.95
C LYS A 228 -0.95 -1.23 7.63
N ALA A 229 -0.98 -1.38 8.96
CA ALA A 229 0.08 -2.02 9.73
C ALA A 229 0.43 -3.40 9.18
N GLU A 230 -0.54 -4.30 8.99
CA GLU A 230 -0.27 -5.65 8.48
C GLU A 230 0.50 -5.60 7.15
N HIS A 231 -0.01 -4.88 6.16
CA HIS A 231 0.63 -4.75 4.85
C HIS A 231 2.09 -4.29 4.97
N TYR A 232 2.36 -3.23 5.72
CA TYR A 232 3.72 -2.70 5.86
C TYR A 232 4.63 -3.60 6.71
N LEU A 233 4.15 -4.12 7.83
CA LEU A 233 4.99 -4.94 8.72
C LEU A 233 5.35 -6.28 8.06
N THR A 234 4.44 -6.87 7.30
CA THR A 234 4.67 -8.12 6.54
C THR A 234 5.61 -7.88 5.35
N SER A 235 5.37 -6.83 4.56
CA SER A 235 6.09 -6.63 3.29
C SER A 235 7.31 -5.71 3.38
N GLY A 236 7.32 -4.79 4.33
CA GLY A 236 8.20 -3.62 4.36
C GLY A 236 9.58 -3.88 4.94
N LEU A 237 10.08 -2.92 5.72
CA LEU A 237 11.42 -2.88 6.28
C LEU A 237 11.66 -4.01 7.28
N ASN A 238 10.62 -4.45 8.00
CA ASN A 238 10.76 -5.38 9.13
C ASN A 238 10.51 -6.85 8.77
N ARG A 239 9.72 -7.12 7.72
CA ARG A 239 9.36 -8.47 7.25
C ARG A 239 8.93 -9.38 8.41
N MET A 240 7.91 -8.96 9.11
CA MET A 240 7.35 -9.68 10.26
C MET A 240 5.99 -10.26 9.93
N PRO A 241 5.79 -11.57 10.15
CA PRO A 241 4.45 -12.15 10.23
C PRO A 241 3.55 -11.27 11.09
N THR A 242 2.43 -10.84 10.51
CA THR A 242 1.49 -9.95 11.18
C THR A 242 0.08 -10.45 10.94
N SER A 243 -0.66 -10.64 12.02
CA SER A 243 -2.09 -10.99 12.01
C SER A 243 -2.96 -9.78 12.34
N VAL A 244 -4.24 -9.87 12.01
CA VAL A 244 -5.23 -8.82 12.27
C VAL A 244 -6.36 -9.33 13.15
N ALA A 245 -6.76 -8.54 14.14
CA ALA A 245 -7.91 -8.80 14.98
C ALA A 245 -8.59 -7.48 15.42
N SER A 246 -9.76 -7.56 16.07
CA SER A 246 -10.37 -6.39 16.72
C SER A 246 -9.48 -5.80 17.82
N ILE A 247 -9.73 -4.56 18.25
CA ILE A 247 -9.01 -3.96 19.38
C ILE A 247 -9.18 -4.80 20.65
N GLN A 248 -10.36 -5.36 20.86
CA GLN A 248 -10.73 -6.16 22.02
C GLN A 248 -9.92 -7.46 22.05
N GLU A 249 -9.81 -8.15 20.92
CA GLU A 249 -8.97 -9.33 20.77
C GLU A 249 -7.48 -8.99 20.90
N CYS A 250 -7.03 -7.89 20.28
CA CYS A 250 -5.66 -7.40 20.42
C CYS A 250 -5.30 -7.19 21.90
N VAL A 251 -6.17 -6.52 22.67
CA VAL A 251 -5.98 -6.33 24.11
C VAL A 251 -6.01 -7.67 24.84
N ALA A 252 -6.90 -8.60 24.47
CA ALA A 252 -6.91 -9.92 25.08
C ALA A 252 -5.58 -10.66 24.91
N HIS A 253 -5.00 -10.68 23.70
CA HIS A 253 -3.68 -11.26 23.40
C HIS A 253 -2.52 -10.54 24.10
N ALA A 254 -2.66 -9.24 24.36
CA ALA A 254 -1.67 -8.49 25.13
C ALA A 254 -1.61 -8.99 26.57
N PHE A 255 -2.76 -9.16 27.22
CA PHE A 255 -2.85 -9.64 28.61
C PHE A 255 -2.51 -11.12 28.75
N ASP A 256 -2.89 -11.96 27.78
CA ASP A 256 -2.66 -13.40 27.80
C ASP A 256 -1.77 -13.84 26.61
N PRO A 257 -0.46 -14.05 26.85
CA PRO A 257 0.47 -14.54 25.83
C PRO A 257 0.16 -15.93 25.28
N THR A 258 -0.72 -16.70 25.92
CA THR A 258 -1.05 -18.08 25.57
C THR A 258 -2.33 -18.20 24.74
N LEU A 259 -3.02 -17.10 24.42
CA LEU A 259 -4.26 -17.16 23.64
C LEU A 259 -4.08 -17.67 22.20
N ALA A 260 -2.91 -17.48 21.62
CA ALA A 260 -2.51 -18.15 20.39
C ALA A 260 -1.28 -19.00 20.72
N GLU A 261 -1.46 -20.32 20.74
CA GLU A 261 -0.36 -21.28 20.92
C GLU A 261 -0.01 -21.90 19.58
N GLY A 262 1.27 -22.24 19.41
CA GLY A 262 1.80 -22.81 18.18
C GLY A 262 3.22 -22.34 17.92
N GLU A 263 3.87 -22.92 16.91
CA GLU A 263 5.17 -22.44 16.47
C GLU A 263 5.04 -20.99 15.97
N ARG A 264 6.11 -20.20 16.19
CA ARG A 264 6.15 -18.84 15.65
C ARG A 264 6.08 -18.93 14.13
N PRO A 265 5.13 -18.23 13.48
CA PRO A 265 5.05 -18.26 12.03
C PRO A 265 6.35 -17.77 11.39
N GLU A 266 6.73 -18.39 10.30
CA GLU A 266 7.76 -17.91 9.40
C GLU A 266 7.08 -17.33 8.15
N LEU A 267 7.66 -16.26 7.58
CA LEU A 267 7.25 -15.78 6.25
C LEU A 267 7.75 -16.77 5.21
N HIS A 268 6.99 -17.84 4.95
CA HIS A 268 7.25 -18.73 3.84
C HIS A 268 6.82 -18.07 2.52
N LYS A 269 7.68 -18.15 1.49
CA LYS A 269 7.38 -17.66 0.13
C LYS A 269 6.34 -18.50 -0.62
N THR A 270 5.94 -19.66 -0.09
CA THR A 270 5.21 -20.68 -0.85
C THR A 270 3.71 -20.62 -0.63
N GLY A 271 2.95 -20.50 -1.72
CA GLY A 271 1.49 -20.68 -1.73
C GLY A 271 0.67 -19.41 -1.97
N ALA A 272 1.31 -18.26 -2.25
CA ALA A 272 0.57 -17.06 -2.64
C ALA A 272 -0.24 -17.31 -3.92
N LYS A 273 -1.52 -16.91 -3.90
CA LYS A 273 -2.36 -16.94 -5.10
C LYS A 273 -1.71 -16.04 -6.15
N PRO A 274 -1.49 -16.52 -7.39
CA PRO A 274 -0.94 -15.68 -8.45
C PRO A 274 -1.76 -14.41 -8.63
N ILE A 275 -1.09 -13.27 -8.75
CA ILE A 275 -1.76 -12.02 -9.11
C ILE A 275 -2.23 -12.16 -10.56
N PRO A 276 -3.52 -11.92 -10.87
CA PRO A 276 -4.01 -11.99 -12.22
C PRO A 276 -3.21 -11.08 -13.15
N SER A 277 -2.88 -11.60 -14.33
CA SER A 277 -2.21 -10.88 -15.40
C SER A 277 -2.94 -11.19 -16.71
N SER A 278 -3.19 -10.16 -17.50
CA SER A 278 -3.73 -10.24 -18.87
C SER A 278 -2.62 -10.30 -19.92
N LYS A 279 -1.36 -10.43 -19.49
CA LYS A 279 -0.22 -10.47 -20.39
C LYS A 279 -0.16 -11.79 -21.17
N GLU A 280 -0.09 -11.65 -22.49
CA GLU A 280 0.11 -12.76 -23.42
C GLU A 280 1.42 -12.56 -24.19
N HIS A 281 1.98 -13.66 -24.71
CA HIS A 281 3.15 -13.60 -25.59
C HIS A 281 2.80 -12.91 -26.91
N ARG A 282 3.67 -12.02 -27.38
CA ARG A 282 3.49 -11.25 -28.61
C ARG A 282 4.54 -11.59 -29.65
N GLU A 283 4.08 -11.76 -30.89
CA GLU A 283 4.91 -11.94 -32.07
C GLU A 283 4.91 -10.68 -32.95
N GLY A 284 5.84 -10.61 -33.89
CA GLY A 284 5.91 -9.53 -34.89
C GLY A 284 6.60 -8.24 -34.40
N GLU A 285 6.74 -7.29 -35.33
CA GLU A 285 7.33 -5.98 -35.05
C GLU A 285 6.40 -5.14 -34.16
N PHE A 286 6.98 -4.30 -33.30
CA PHE A 286 6.23 -3.37 -32.48
C PHE A 286 6.99 -2.05 -32.34
N GLU A 287 6.27 -0.97 -32.56
CA GLU A 287 6.74 0.40 -32.37
C GLU A 287 5.55 1.25 -31.92
N THR A 288 5.73 2.04 -30.86
CA THR A 288 4.70 2.95 -30.37
C THR A 288 5.33 4.23 -29.86
N THR A 289 4.52 5.29 -29.78
CA THR A 289 4.96 6.61 -29.33
C THR A 289 4.25 7.02 -28.05
N GLY A 290 4.93 7.80 -27.22
CA GLY A 290 4.45 8.28 -25.94
C GLY A 290 5.06 9.63 -25.59
N SER A 291 5.06 9.97 -24.30
CA SER A 291 5.52 11.24 -23.75
C SER A 291 6.73 11.07 -22.84
N GLY A 292 7.68 12.00 -22.97
CA GLY A 292 8.76 12.18 -21.98
C GLY A 292 8.31 13.04 -20.79
N ILE A 293 9.28 13.41 -19.95
CA ILE A 293 9.04 14.34 -18.84
C ILE A 293 9.77 15.66 -19.06
N PRO A 294 9.25 16.82 -18.57
CA PRO A 294 9.83 18.14 -18.84
C PRO A 294 11.27 18.33 -18.35
N SER A 295 11.76 17.49 -17.44
CA SER A 295 13.14 17.56 -16.94
C SER A 295 14.16 16.85 -17.84
N GLN A 296 13.73 16.28 -18.97
CA GLN A 296 14.58 15.53 -19.91
C GLN A 296 14.39 16.06 -21.33
N SER A 297 15.48 16.25 -22.08
CA SER A 297 15.46 16.83 -23.44
C SER A 297 15.58 15.78 -24.53
N ASP A 298 16.60 14.93 -24.43
CA ASP A 298 16.96 13.93 -25.42
C ASP A 298 17.73 12.79 -24.77
N TRP A 299 17.44 11.57 -25.19
CA TRP A 299 18.21 10.38 -24.81
C TRP A 299 17.81 9.21 -25.71
N LYS A 300 18.65 8.18 -25.71
CA LYS A 300 18.39 6.91 -26.40
C LYS A 300 19.02 5.78 -25.61
N VAL A 301 18.25 4.75 -25.31
CA VAL A 301 18.65 3.58 -24.52
C VAL A 301 18.22 2.32 -25.25
N THR A 302 19.12 1.34 -25.29
CA THR A 302 18.83 -0.03 -25.73
C THR A 302 19.08 -0.97 -24.57
N GLY A 303 18.20 -1.96 -24.38
CA GLY A 303 18.35 -2.95 -23.33
C GLY A 303 17.30 -4.05 -23.40
N LYS A 304 17.44 -5.03 -22.50
CA LYS A 304 16.48 -6.12 -22.34
C LYS A 304 15.25 -5.60 -21.59
N ALA A 305 14.07 -5.83 -22.14
CA ALA A 305 12.81 -5.46 -21.51
C ALA A 305 12.49 -6.40 -20.34
N MET A 306 12.03 -5.84 -19.23
CA MET A 306 11.40 -6.56 -18.13
C MET A 306 9.99 -6.01 -17.97
N VAL A 307 8.98 -6.83 -18.23
CA VAL A 307 7.62 -6.35 -18.49
C VAL A 307 6.59 -7.07 -17.62
N THR A 308 5.70 -6.28 -17.01
CA THR A 308 4.50 -6.76 -16.31
C THR A 308 3.33 -5.81 -16.56
N ASP A 309 2.11 -6.31 -16.55
CA ASP A 309 0.87 -5.53 -16.50
C ASP A 309 0.32 -5.38 -15.07
N VAL A 310 1.08 -5.87 -14.07
CA VAL A 310 0.80 -5.71 -12.64
C VAL A 310 1.62 -4.52 -12.09
N PRO A 311 1.03 -3.62 -11.27
CA PRO A 311 1.77 -2.54 -10.62
C PRO A 311 2.92 -3.03 -9.73
N ILE A 312 4.00 -2.25 -9.65
CA ILE A 312 5.17 -2.58 -8.82
C ILE A 312 5.19 -1.69 -7.57
N THR A 313 5.38 -2.29 -6.39
CA THR A 313 5.57 -1.54 -5.13
C THR A 313 7.05 -1.54 -4.74
N TYR A 314 7.76 -0.41 -4.86
CA TYR A 314 9.20 -0.39 -4.52
C TYR A 314 9.48 -0.61 -3.03
N LEU A 315 8.67 -0.02 -2.13
CA LEU A 315 8.88 -0.21 -0.70
C LEU A 315 8.28 -1.54 -0.25
N GLY A 316 9.13 -2.48 0.12
CA GLY A 316 8.77 -3.79 0.67
C GLY A 316 8.90 -4.93 -0.33
N TYR A 317 8.40 -4.73 -1.55
CA TYR A 317 8.45 -5.76 -2.59
C TYR A 317 9.69 -5.69 -3.47
N VAL A 318 10.42 -4.57 -3.54
CA VAL A 318 11.72 -4.54 -4.23
C VAL A 318 12.81 -4.51 -3.19
N ASN A 319 13.69 -5.51 -3.22
CA ASN A 319 14.85 -5.57 -2.35
C ASN A 319 15.74 -4.36 -2.63
N ARG A 320 15.87 -3.46 -1.66
CA ARG A 320 16.58 -2.19 -1.78
C ARG A 320 18.08 -2.34 -2.08
N ASP A 321 18.66 -3.50 -1.80
CA ASP A 321 20.09 -3.76 -1.91
C ASP A 321 20.43 -4.52 -3.20
N THR A 322 19.52 -5.37 -3.70
CA THR A 322 19.76 -6.24 -4.88
C THR A 322 18.92 -5.89 -6.12
N GLY A 323 17.86 -5.09 -5.96
CA GLY A 323 16.89 -4.79 -7.02
C GLY A 323 15.96 -5.96 -7.38
N VAL A 324 16.01 -7.07 -6.65
CA VAL A 324 15.14 -8.24 -6.87
C VAL A 324 13.73 -7.94 -6.37
N ILE A 325 12.72 -8.23 -7.19
CA ILE A 325 11.32 -8.23 -6.77
C ILE A 325 11.09 -9.47 -5.88
N GLU A 326 10.59 -9.25 -4.67
CA GLU A 326 10.33 -10.23 -3.62
C GLU A 326 8.86 -10.10 -3.19
N GLU A 327 7.95 -10.42 -4.11
CA GLU A 327 6.50 -10.38 -3.92
C GLU A 327 5.88 -11.69 -4.40
N PRO A 328 5.63 -12.64 -3.49
CA PRO A 328 5.03 -13.92 -3.86
C PRO A 328 3.73 -13.75 -4.65
N GLY A 329 3.64 -14.39 -5.81
CA GLY A 329 2.50 -14.32 -6.72
C GLY A 329 2.57 -13.21 -7.78
N HIS A 330 3.49 -12.25 -7.65
CA HIS A 330 3.73 -11.25 -8.69
C HIS A 330 4.41 -11.90 -9.92
N PRO A 331 4.05 -11.54 -11.17
CA PRO A 331 4.62 -12.15 -12.38
C PRO A 331 6.15 -12.04 -12.54
N LEU A 332 6.76 -11.09 -11.82
CA LEU A 332 8.20 -10.83 -11.83
C LEU A 332 8.90 -11.20 -10.51
N ASP A 333 8.25 -11.97 -9.63
CA ASP A 333 8.88 -12.43 -8.38
C ASP A 333 10.19 -13.18 -8.66
N GLY A 334 11.25 -12.83 -7.93
CA GLY A 334 12.60 -13.38 -8.08
C GLY A 334 13.47 -12.74 -9.16
N GLU A 335 12.93 -11.85 -9.99
CA GLU A 335 13.68 -11.16 -11.06
C GLU A 335 14.25 -9.82 -10.57
N SER A 336 15.46 -9.46 -11.04
CA SER A 336 16.07 -8.16 -10.72
C SER A 336 15.71 -7.10 -11.75
N VAL A 337 15.33 -5.92 -11.27
CA VAL A 337 15.09 -4.74 -12.13
C VAL A 337 16.38 -4.14 -12.69
N GLY A 338 17.53 -4.53 -12.13
CA GLY A 338 18.84 -4.01 -12.50
C GLY A 338 19.18 -4.24 -13.98
N ASP A 339 19.74 -3.23 -14.63
CA ASP A 339 20.20 -3.30 -16.02
C ASP A 339 19.10 -3.55 -17.09
N THR A 340 17.82 -3.41 -16.72
CA THR A 340 16.68 -3.63 -17.62
C THR A 340 16.03 -2.33 -18.13
N VAL A 341 15.30 -2.41 -19.24
CA VAL A 341 14.23 -1.45 -19.55
C VAL A 341 12.96 -1.94 -18.86
N LEU A 342 12.63 -1.34 -17.72
CA LEU A 342 11.54 -1.80 -16.86
C LEU A 342 10.21 -1.19 -17.32
N ILE A 343 9.27 -2.05 -17.74
CA ILE A 343 7.97 -1.67 -18.32
C ILE A 343 6.84 -2.21 -17.43
N TYR A 344 6.05 -1.31 -16.87
CA TYR A 344 4.95 -1.67 -15.95
C TYR A 344 3.89 -0.57 -15.88
N PRO A 345 2.66 -0.82 -15.41
CA PRO A 345 1.58 0.17 -15.53
C PRO A 345 1.90 1.46 -14.77
N LYS A 346 2.24 1.31 -13.47
CA LYS A 346 2.63 2.38 -12.54
C LYS A 346 3.13 1.78 -11.23
N GLY A 347 3.76 2.61 -10.40
CA GLY A 347 4.09 2.27 -9.02
C GLY A 347 2.89 2.28 -8.08
N SER A 348 2.91 1.41 -7.07
CA SER A 348 1.94 1.31 -5.97
C SER A 348 2.60 1.40 -4.58
N GLY A 349 1.80 1.37 -3.52
CA GLY A 349 2.28 1.42 -2.13
C GLY A 349 2.78 2.79 -1.66
N SER A 350 3.67 2.82 -0.67
CA SER A 350 4.00 4.02 0.12
C SER A 350 4.51 5.22 -0.69
N THR A 351 4.23 6.43 -0.21
CA THR A 351 4.84 7.67 -0.73
C THR A 351 6.36 7.74 -0.51
N VAL A 352 6.92 6.82 0.28
CA VAL A 352 8.36 6.64 0.51
C VAL A 352 9.00 5.72 -0.54
N ALA A 353 8.21 4.98 -1.32
CA ALA A 353 8.68 4.10 -2.40
C ALA A 353 9.75 4.72 -3.33
N PRO A 354 9.65 5.99 -3.79
CA PRO A 354 10.68 6.54 -4.66
C PRO A 354 12.07 6.67 -4.01
N PHE A 355 12.18 6.73 -2.68
CA PHE A 355 13.50 6.73 -2.02
C PHE A 355 14.21 5.38 -2.18
N VAL A 356 13.46 4.28 -2.25
CA VAL A 356 14.02 2.94 -2.55
C VAL A 356 14.53 2.91 -3.99
N LEU A 357 13.72 3.40 -4.94
CA LEU A 357 14.14 3.51 -6.34
C LEU A 357 15.40 4.39 -6.48
N MET A 358 15.46 5.55 -5.81
CA MET A 358 16.68 6.37 -5.78
C MET A 358 17.89 5.60 -5.24
N GLY A 359 17.71 4.84 -4.14
CA GLY A 359 18.75 4.00 -3.56
C GLY A 359 19.31 3.00 -4.57
N LEU A 360 18.43 2.27 -5.26
CA LEU A 360 18.81 1.30 -6.31
C LEU A 360 19.57 1.97 -7.46
N LEU A 361 19.14 3.16 -7.88
CA LEU A 361 19.80 3.92 -8.92
C LEU A 361 21.21 4.38 -8.50
N TYR A 362 21.38 4.80 -7.25
CA TYR A 362 22.71 5.17 -6.72
C TYR A 362 23.67 3.98 -6.60
N THR A 363 23.16 2.78 -6.31
CA THR A 363 23.98 1.57 -6.16
C THR A 363 24.17 0.81 -7.47
N GLY A 364 23.62 1.29 -8.59
CA GLY A 364 23.68 0.63 -9.89
C GLY A 364 22.81 -0.63 -10.00
N MET A 365 21.91 -0.86 -9.04
CA MET A 365 20.96 -1.98 -9.00
C MET A 365 19.58 -1.60 -9.57
N GLY A 366 19.40 -0.36 -10.01
CA GLY A 366 18.17 0.14 -10.62
C GLY A 366 18.08 -0.14 -12.13
N PRO A 367 16.91 0.13 -12.73
CA PRO A 367 16.70 -0.04 -14.16
C PRO A 367 17.47 1.00 -14.99
N LYS A 368 17.81 0.65 -16.23
CA LYS A 368 18.42 1.55 -17.23
C LYS A 368 17.44 2.61 -17.72
N ALA A 369 16.19 2.22 -17.89
CA ALA A 369 15.10 3.08 -18.32
C ALA A 369 13.79 2.57 -17.73
N ILE A 370 12.83 3.48 -17.57
CA ILE A 370 11.51 3.19 -17.00
C ILE A 370 10.45 3.58 -18.01
N VAL A 371 9.52 2.66 -18.26
CA VAL A 371 8.35 2.87 -19.11
C VAL A 371 7.12 2.60 -18.27
N ASN A 372 6.33 3.64 -18.02
CA ASN A 372 5.03 3.47 -17.40
C ASN A 372 3.89 3.60 -18.40
N ARG A 373 2.85 2.78 -18.26
CA ARG A 373 1.61 3.01 -19.02
C ARG A 373 1.01 4.36 -18.61
N ASP A 374 0.86 4.53 -17.29
CA ASP A 374 0.23 5.69 -16.66
C ASP A 374 1.30 6.60 -16.03
N VAL A 375 1.06 7.92 -15.96
CA VAL A 375 1.96 8.83 -15.21
C VAL A 375 2.01 8.42 -13.74
N CYS A 376 3.19 8.10 -13.21
CA CYS A 376 3.32 7.61 -11.84
C CYS A 376 4.01 8.63 -10.91
N PRO A 377 3.32 9.14 -9.86
CA PRO A 377 3.92 10.07 -8.89
C PRO A 377 4.95 9.40 -7.97
N LEU A 378 4.95 8.06 -7.89
CA LEU A 378 5.85 7.28 -7.05
C LEU A 378 7.16 6.91 -7.75
N THR A 379 7.24 7.10 -9.07
CA THR A 379 8.40 6.73 -9.89
C THR A 379 9.03 7.97 -10.54
N LEU A 380 8.20 8.83 -11.12
CA LEU A 380 8.62 9.99 -11.91
C LEU A 380 9.58 10.92 -11.13
N PRO A 381 9.36 11.27 -9.85
CA PRO A 381 10.27 12.19 -9.15
C PRO A 381 11.69 11.65 -9.00
N ALA A 382 11.87 10.34 -8.77
CA ALA A 382 13.19 9.73 -8.70
C ALA A 382 13.89 9.73 -10.06
N ALA A 383 13.17 9.36 -11.12
CA ALA A 383 13.69 9.37 -12.48
C ALA A 383 14.07 10.78 -12.96
N SER A 384 13.25 11.78 -12.61
CA SER A 384 13.48 13.19 -12.90
C SER A 384 14.75 13.71 -12.20
N LEU A 385 14.89 13.45 -10.89
CA LEU A 385 16.04 13.93 -10.11
C LEU A 385 17.37 13.28 -10.49
N LEU A 386 17.35 11.99 -10.86
CA LEU A 386 18.56 11.23 -11.17
C LEU A 386 18.85 11.11 -12.67
N GLY A 387 18.03 11.73 -13.53
CA GLY A 387 18.24 11.71 -14.98
C GLY A 387 18.07 10.33 -15.61
N VAL A 388 17.26 9.45 -15.01
CA VAL A 388 16.96 8.13 -15.55
C VAL A 388 15.92 8.26 -16.66
N PRO A 389 16.20 7.78 -17.88
CA PRO A 389 15.25 7.80 -18.99
C PRO A 389 13.86 7.30 -18.58
N TYR A 390 12.85 8.16 -18.72
CA TYR A 390 11.49 7.89 -18.30
C TYR A 390 10.51 8.27 -19.41
N ALA A 391 9.58 7.36 -19.70
CA ALA A 391 8.53 7.57 -20.68
C ALA A 391 7.17 7.08 -20.17
N HIS A 392 6.11 7.69 -20.65
CA HIS A 392 4.75 7.27 -20.30
C HIS A 392 3.70 7.58 -21.36
N GLY A 393 2.46 7.11 -21.17
CA GLY A 393 1.29 7.56 -21.94
C GLY A 393 1.42 7.23 -23.43
N PHE A 394 1.71 5.97 -23.73
CA PHE A 394 1.89 5.48 -25.08
C PHE A 394 0.56 5.26 -25.81
N GLY A 395 0.57 5.32 -27.15
CA GLY A 395 -0.61 5.06 -27.98
C GLY A 395 -1.13 3.62 -27.84
N ASP A 396 -0.22 2.65 -27.70
CA ASP A 396 -0.52 1.26 -27.39
C ASP A 396 0.03 0.90 -26.01
N ASP A 397 -0.62 -0.01 -25.27
CA ASP A 397 -0.17 -0.40 -23.93
C ASP A 397 1.14 -1.20 -24.01
N PRO A 398 2.29 -0.62 -23.60
CA PRO A 398 3.58 -1.30 -23.69
C PRO A 398 3.66 -2.49 -22.73
N THR A 399 2.83 -2.54 -21.68
CA THR A 399 2.80 -3.65 -20.73
C THR A 399 2.23 -4.93 -21.35
N LEU A 400 1.40 -4.79 -22.39
CA LEU A 400 0.78 -5.91 -23.12
C LEU A 400 1.45 -6.22 -24.46
N ALA A 401 2.15 -5.25 -25.06
CA ALA A 401 2.71 -5.37 -26.41
C ALA A 401 4.18 -5.82 -26.46
N VAL A 402 4.95 -5.60 -25.40
CA VAL A 402 6.38 -5.98 -25.30
C VAL A 402 6.53 -7.20 -24.40
N ASN A 403 7.32 -8.21 -24.77
CA ASN A 403 7.57 -9.37 -23.91
C ASN A 403 8.73 -9.10 -22.95
N SER A 404 8.71 -9.72 -21.78
CA SER A 404 9.92 -9.85 -20.97
C SER A 404 10.97 -10.62 -21.76
N GLY A 405 12.16 -10.04 -21.87
CA GLY A 405 13.28 -10.57 -22.63
C GLY A 405 13.50 -9.95 -24.00
N ASP A 406 12.52 -9.23 -24.56
CA ASP A 406 12.69 -8.54 -25.83
C ASP A 406 13.86 -7.55 -25.74
N GLU A 407 14.64 -7.44 -26.82
CA GLU A 407 15.59 -6.35 -26.95
C GLU A 407 14.84 -5.12 -27.47
N VAL A 408 14.80 -4.06 -26.67
CA VAL A 408 14.06 -2.84 -26.97
C VAL A 408 14.97 -1.64 -27.05
N GLU A 409 14.60 -0.71 -27.91
CA GLU A 409 15.13 0.64 -27.95
C GLU A 409 14.04 1.61 -27.50
N ILE A 410 14.40 2.51 -26.60
CA ILE A 410 13.56 3.65 -26.24
C ILE A 410 14.35 4.94 -26.39
N SER A 411 13.71 5.96 -26.95
CA SER A 411 14.31 7.27 -27.18
C SER A 411 13.35 8.40 -26.86
N LEU A 412 13.91 9.58 -26.58
CA LEU A 412 13.21 10.85 -26.44
C LEU A 412 13.81 11.85 -27.42
N VAL A 413 12.96 12.46 -28.25
CA VAL A 413 13.33 13.56 -29.15
C VAL A 413 12.17 14.57 -29.16
N ASP A 414 12.47 15.84 -28.89
CA ASP A 414 11.49 16.94 -28.92
C ASP A 414 10.22 16.67 -28.06
N GLY A 415 10.39 16.03 -26.90
CA GLY A 415 9.31 15.71 -25.97
C GLY A 415 8.53 14.43 -26.30
N VAL A 416 8.75 13.83 -27.47
CA VAL A 416 8.11 12.59 -27.91
C VAL A 416 9.02 11.41 -27.63
N THR A 417 8.48 10.37 -26.99
CA THR A 417 9.21 9.13 -26.79
C THR A 417 8.80 8.08 -27.82
N THR A 418 9.76 7.32 -28.34
CA THR A 418 9.49 6.16 -29.20
C THR A 418 10.03 4.91 -28.54
N LEU A 419 9.18 3.89 -28.37
CA LEU A 419 9.55 2.56 -27.91
C LEU A 419 9.45 1.59 -29.07
N LYS A 420 10.54 0.86 -29.36
CA LYS A 420 10.64 -0.09 -30.46
C LYS A 420 11.20 -1.42 -29.98
N VAL A 421 10.57 -2.51 -30.38
CA VAL A 421 11.12 -3.86 -30.23
C VAL A 421 12.08 -4.13 -31.39
N LEU A 422 13.36 -4.34 -31.07
CA LEU A 422 14.40 -4.66 -32.04
C LEU A 422 14.41 -6.16 -32.34
N ASN A 423 14.37 -6.99 -31.30
CA ASN A 423 14.37 -8.44 -31.39
C ASN A 423 13.43 -9.03 -30.33
N ARG A 424 12.61 -10.01 -30.71
CA ARG A 424 11.74 -10.76 -29.78
C ARG A 424 12.54 -11.84 -29.05
N ALA A 425 12.16 -12.10 -27.79
CA ALA A 425 12.76 -13.13 -26.94
C ALA A 425 12.48 -14.57 -27.39
#